data_AF-A0A530ACM9-F1
#
_entry.id   AF-A0A530ACM9-F1
#
_cell.length_a   1.000
_cell.length_b   1.000
_cell.length_c   1.000
_cell.angle_alpha   90.00
_cell.angle_beta   90.00
_cell.angle_gamma   90.00
#
_symmetry.space_group_name_H-M   'P 1'
#
loop_
_entity.id
_entity.type
_entity.pdbx_description
1 polymer ?
#
loop_
_entity_poly.entity_id
_entity_poly.type
_entity_poly.pdbx_seq_one_letter_code
_entity_poly.pdbx_strand_id
1 'polypeptide(L)' 'LYLRMMRAGMAEAWRQDFVLAARARGLPRRRVVLAHVARNALLPLLTMLGLQSAQMLGGSVVIESVFAVPGLGRLAQEA' A
#
# COMPACT_ATOMS: atom_id res chain seq x y z
N LEU A 1 -4.82 9.44 -6.26
CA LEU A 1 -4.16 8.38 -7.06
C LEU A 1 -4.34 6.99 -6.44
N TYR A 2 -3.92 6.76 -5.20
CA TYR A 2 -4.00 5.45 -4.51
C TYR A 2 -5.41 4.82 -4.53
N LEU A 3 -6.46 5.58 -4.25
CA LEU A 3 -7.84 5.08 -4.33
C LEU A 3 -8.24 4.62 -5.75
N ARG A 4 -7.77 5.33 -6.79
CA ARG A 4 -8.02 4.95 -8.19
C ARG A 4 -7.31 3.63 -8.51
N MET A 5 -6.08 3.48 -8.04
CA MET A 5 -5.27 2.28 -8.22
C MET A 5 -5.86 1.09 -7.45
N MET A 6 -6.27 1.28 -6.20
CA MET A 6 -7.03 0.31 -5.42
C MET A 6 -8.28 -0.13 -6.17
N ARG A 7 -9.08 0.82 -6.68
CA ARG A 7 -10.31 0.52 -7.41
C ARG A 7 -10.04 -0.29 -8.68
N ALA A 8 -9.00 0.04 -9.44
CA ALA A 8 -8.59 -0.71 -10.62
C ALA A 8 -8.15 -2.14 -10.26
N GLY A 9 -7.28 -2.28 -9.23
CA GLY A 9 -6.84 -3.58 -8.74
C GLY A 9 -7.99 -4.45 -8.21
N MET A 10 -8.95 -3.86 -7.52
CA MET A 10 -10.17 -4.56 -7.09
C MET A 10 -10.97 -5.08 -8.27
N ALA A 11 -11.11 -4.27 -9.33
CA ALA A 11 -11.84 -4.68 -10.53
C ALA A 11 -11.13 -5.81 -11.27
N GLU A 12 -9.79 -5.79 -11.33
CA GLU A 12 -8.95 -6.88 -11.86
C GLU A 12 -9.13 -8.16 -11.06
N ALA A 13 -8.94 -8.08 -9.73
CA ALA A 13 -9.03 -9.21 -8.82
C ALA A 13 -10.45 -9.81 -8.79
N TRP A 14 -11.49 -8.99 -9.00
CA TRP A 14 -12.87 -9.46 -9.04
C TRP A 14 -13.15 -10.41 -10.23
N ARG A 15 -12.39 -10.28 -11.33
CA ARG A 15 -12.53 -11.09 -12.54
C ARG A 15 -11.75 -12.41 -12.49
N GLN A 16 -11.01 -12.68 -11.41
CA GLN A 16 -10.18 -13.88 -11.31
C GLN A 16 -10.99 -15.12 -10.87
N ASP A 17 -10.53 -16.29 -11.28
CA ASP A 17 -11.22 -17.57 -11.06
C ASP A 17 -11.39 -17.93 -9.58
N PHE A 18 -10.50 -17.46 -8.70
CA PHE A 18 -10.64 -17.68 -7.26
C PHE A 18 -11.94 -17.06 -6.70
N VAL A 19 -12.46 -15.99 -7.33
CA VAL A 19 -13.72 -15.35 -6.93
C VAL A 19 -14.90 -16.23 -7.33
N LEU A 20 -14.85 -16.85 -8.52
CA LEU A 20 -15.84 -17.83 -8.95
C LEU A 20 -15.87 -19.02 -8.01
N ALA A 21 -14.70 -19.60 -7.69
CA ALA A 21 -14.59 -20.70 -6.75
C ALA A 21 -15.09 -20.31 -5.34
N ALA A 22 -14.76 -19.11 -4.86
CA ALA A 22 -15.24 -18.63 -3.57
C ALA A 22 -16.77 -18.47 -3.53
N ARG A 23 -17.38 -18.00 -4.64
CA ARG A 23 -18.84 -17.91 -4.78
C ARG A 23 -19.49 -19.28 -4.85
N ALA A 24 -18.92 -20.23 -5.58
CA ALA A 24 -19.41 -21.61 -5.65
C ALA A 24 -19.38 -22.31 -4.28
N ARG A 25 -18.41 -21.97 -3.43
CA ARG A 25 -18.31 -22.44 -2.04
C ARG A 25 -19.31 -21.77 -1.08
N GLY A 26 -20.13 -20.83 -1.54
CA GLY A 26 -21.13 -20.14 -0.71
C GLY A 26 -20.56 -19.10 0.26
N LEU A 27 -19.34 -18.60 0.05
CA LEU A 27 -18.75 -17.58 0.92
C LEU A 27 -19.55 -16.27 0.86
N PRO A 28 -19.80 -15.60 2.01
CA PRO A 28 -20.53 -14.35 2.02
C PRO A 28 -19.77 -13.26 1.24
N ARG A 29 -20.49 -12.43 0.48
CA ARG A 29 -19.91 -11.41 -0.40
C ARG A 29 -18.92 -10.48 0.31
N ARG A 30 -19.20 -10.09 1.56
CA ARG A 30 -18.28 -9.28 2.38
C ARG A 30 -16.93 -9.97 2.59
N ARG A 31 -16.91 -11.28 2.81
CA ARG A 31 -15.67 -12.05 3.01
C ARG A 31 -14.87 -12.17 1.71
N VAL A 32 -15.54 -12.41 0.59
CA VAL A 32 -14.89 -12.42 -0.74
C VAL A 32 -14.25 -11.06 -1.04
N VAL A 33 -14.98 -9.96 -0.82
CA VAL A 33 -14.47 -8.60 -1.05
C VAL A 33 -13.29 -8.28 -0.15
N LEU A 34 -13.43 -8.42 1.17
CA LEU A 34 -12.42 -7.95 2.13
C LEU A 34 -11.22 -8.89 2.25
N ALA A 35 -11.46 -10.20 2.30
CA ALA A 35 -10.40 -11.17 2.57
C ALA A 35 -9.70 -11.68 1.31
N HIS A 36 -10.31 -11.57 0.12
CA HIS A 36 -9.72 -12.10 -1.11
C HIS A 36 -9.43 -10.98 -2.11
N VAL A 37 -10.44 -10.22 -2.52
CA VAL A 37 -10.28 -9.22 -3.59
C VAL A 37 -9.43 -8.03 -3.10
N ALA A 38 -9.76 -7.46 -1.94
CA ALA A 38 -9.01 -6.34 -1.36
C ALA A 38 -7.58 -6.72 -0.99
N ARG A 39 -7.38 -7.92 -0.45
CA ARG A 39 -6.05 -8.41 -0.10
C ARG A 39 -5.14 -8.55 -1.34
N ASN A 40 -5.67 -9.12 -2.43
CA ASN A 40 -4.91 -9.26 -3.66
C ASN A 40 -4.65 -7.90 -4.34
N ALA A 41 -5.64 -7.01 -4.33
CA ALA A 41 -5.49 -5.67 -4.90
C ALA A 41 -4.59 -4.73 -4.08
N LEU A 42 -4.22 -5.11 -2.85
CA LEU A 42 -3.30 -4.35 -2.00
C LEU A 42 -1.82 -4.52 -2.39
N LEU A 43 -1.45 -5.61 -3.06
CA LEU A 43 -0.06 -5.92 -3.38
C LEU A 43 0.66 -4.77 -4.10
N PRO A 44 0.08 -4.15 -5.16
CA PRO A 44 0.76 -3.05 -5.85
C PRO A 44 0.81 -1.76 -5.03
N LEU A 45 -0.17 -1.55 -4.14
CA LEU A 45 -0.23 -0.37 -3.28
C LEU A 45 0.85 -0.39 -2.22
N LEU A 46 1.12 -1.56 -1.64
CA LEU A 46 2.19 -1.76 -0.67
C LEU A 46 3.55 -1.35 -1.26
N THR A 47 3.84 -1.77 -2.49
CA THR A 47 5.08 -1.39 -3.18
C THR A 47 5.19 0.13 -3.37
N MET A 48 4.12 0.76 -3.86
CA MET A 48 4.08 2.22 -4.06
C MET A 48 4.22 3.00 -2.75
N LEU A 49 3.56 2.54 -1.68
CA LEU A 49 3.67 3.15 -0.35
C LEU A 49 5.06 2.99 0.23
N GLY A 50 5.72 1.84 0.01
CA GLY A 50 7.11 1.63 0.40
C GLY A 50 8.04 2.62 -0.28
N LEU A 51 7.91 2.77 -1.62
CA LEU A 51 8.72 3.72 -2.37
C LEU A 51 8.47 5.18 -1.95
N GLN A 52 7.20 5.56 -1.77
CA GLN A 52 6.83 6.90 -1.30
C GLN A 52 7.41 7.18 0.09
N SER A 53 7.33 6.21 1.01
CA SER A 53 7.89 6.34 2.36
C SER A 53 9.41 6.52 2.31
N ALA A 54 10.12 5.73 1.50
CA ALA A 54 11.57 5.87 1.32
C ALA A 54 11.95 7.24 0.77
N GLN A 55 11.20 7.75 -0.21
CA GLN A 55 11.39 9.10 -0.75
C GLN A 55 11.15 10.19 0.29
N MET A 56 10.10 10.05 1.11
CA MET A 56 9.80 11.00 2.18
C MET A 56 10.90 11.03 3.24
N LEU A 57 11.41 9.87 3.65
CA LEU A 57 12.54 9.78 4.59
C LEU A 57 13.80 10.45 4.01
N GLY A 58 14.14 10.16 2.75
CA GLY A 58 15.27 10.82 2.08
C GLY A 58 15.09 12.34 1.95
N GLY A 59 13.88 12.80 1.65
CA GLY A 59 13.56 14.24 1.60
C GLY A 59 13.56 14.91 2.98
N SER A 60 13.18 14.20 4.05
CA SER A 60 13.17 14.71 5.42
C SER A 60 14.56 15.17 5.86
N VAL A 61 15.61 14.42 5.52
CA VAL A 61 17.00 14.77 5.88
C VAL A 61 17.42 16.12 5.32
N VAL A 62 16.99 16.44 4.09
CA VAL A 62 17.25 17.74 3.47
C VAL A 62 16.55 18.87 4.23
N ILE A 63 15.29 18.65 4.62
CA ILE A 63 14.49 19.63 5.38
C ILE A 63 15.13 19.84 6.77
N GLU A 64 15.50 18.77 7.46
CA GLU A 64 16.18 18.81 8.76
C GLU A 64 17.48 19.60 8.71
N SER A 65 18.26 19.42 7.64
CA SER A 65 19.54 20.12 7.43
C SER A 65 19.34 21.61 7.17
N VAL A 66 18.37 21.98 6.33
CA VAL A 66 18.12 23.38 5.94
C VAL A 66 17.52 24.20 7.08
N PHE A 67 16.56 23.63 7.82
CA PHE A 67 15.85 24.34 8.89
C PHE A 67 16.46 24.11 10.28
N ALA A 68 17.59 23.40 10.36
CA ALA A 68 18.24 23.01 11.61
C ALA A 68 17.31 22.31 12.62
N VAL A 69 16.21 21.70 12.15
CA VAL A 69 15.22 21.01 12.99
C VAL A 69 15.78 19.64 13.42
N PRO A 70 15.75 19.28 14.71
CA PRO A 70 16.23 17.98 15.17
C PRO A 70 15.31 16.87 14.65
N GLY A 71 15.90 15.86 14.00
CA GLY A 71 15.17 14.77 13.38
C GLY A 71 16.02 13.51 13.24
N LEU A 72 15.44 12.49 12.58
CA LEU A 72 16.03 11.17 12.47
C LEU A 72 17.35 11.17 11.69
N GLY A 73 17.54 12.11 10.76
CA GLY A 73 18.79 12.22 9.98
C GLY A 73 19.99 12.57 10.86
N ARG A 74 19.80 13.41 11.88
CA ARG A 74 20.85 13.80 12.83
C ARG A 74 21.24 12.64 13.75
N LEU A 75 20.25 11.88 14.23
CA LEU A 75 20.46 10.69 15.07
C LEU A 75 21.22 9.58 14.33
N ALA A 76 21.02 9.43 13.02
CA ALA A 76 21.75 8.47 12.20
C ALA A 76 23.19 8.88 11.88
N GLN A 77 23.53 10.16 12.08
CA GLN A 77 24.86 10.71 11.82
C GLN A 77 25.73 10.76 13.10
N GLU A 78 25.09 10.77 14.26
CA GLU A 78 25.73 10.69 15.58
C GLU A 78 25.98 9.23 16.06
N ALA A 79 25.35 8.24 15.41
CA ALA A 79 25.55 6.81 15.64
C ALA A 79 26.62 6.21 14.73
#